data_AF-A0A5C7MYY8-F1
#
_entry.id   AF-A0A5C7MYY8-F1
#
_cell.length_a   1.000
_cell.length_b   1.000
_cell.length_c   1.000
_cell.angle_alpha   90.00
_cell.angle_beta   90.00
_cell.angle_gamma   90.00
#
_symmetry.space_group_name_H-M   'P 1'
#
loop_
_entity.id
_entity.type
_entity.pdbx_description
1 polymer ?
#
loop_
_entity_poly.entity_id
_entity_poly.type
_entity_poly.pdbx_seq_one_letter_code
_entity_poly.pdbx_strand_id
1 'polypeptide(L)'
;MQTPLLGQPRASVPIPALDELIVIAGNCCIRTLPLHGSGSNVPPLRMIGWGGNGGVTELNNPSSLAWFPTTDEVAVMDYDFGNFATKLVFHSRLGGGQVAPTRVLKSVHTENAAGFAYSQAQKRIYLLTFTTNGDGSREGQIRVFAESATGQDAPLYTIEGAATQLGFNASSYQSGIAIDTDLNRLMVGVTGNGNPADNRAIVFDLAASGNATPVQVLQGTQLSTGYLGAPFAVPNDKLFADGFDD
;
A
#
# COMPACT_ATOMS: atom_id res chain seq x y z
N MET A 1 -7.52 32.71 0.97
CA MET A 1 -7.90 31.45 1.64
C MET A 1 -7.43 30.30 0.77
N GLN A 2 -6.82 29.27 1.36
CA GLN A 2 -5.94 28.32 0.67
C GLN A 2 -6.70 27.01 0.37
N THR A 3 -6.72 26.61 -0.90
CA THR A 3 -7.18 25.29 -1.36
C THR A 3 -6.52 24.17 -0.54
N PRO A 4 -7.20 23.04 -0.25
CA PRO A 4 -6.54 21.89 0.34
C PRO A 4 -5.38 21.47 -0.56
N LEU A 5 -4.15 21.69 -0.09
CA LEU A 5 -2.92 21.28 -0.75
C LEU A 5 -2.79 19.76 -0.65
N LEU A 6 -3.48 19.04 -1.53
CA LEU A 6 -3.25 17.60 -1.75
C LEU A 6 -1.84 17.39 -2.35
N GLY A 7 -1.35 18.35 -3.14
CA GLY A 7 -0.01 18.30 -3.73
C GLY A 7 0.11 17.09 -4.65
N GLN A 8 1.00 16.17 -4.33
CA GLN A 8 1.14 14.86 -4.99
C GLN A 8 0.50 13.77 -4.11
N PRO A 9 -0.80 13.47 -4.28
CA PRO A 9 -1.42 12.38 -3.57
C PRO A 9 -0.86 11.04 -4.06
N ARG A 10 -0.62 10.09 -3.14
CA ARG A 10 -0.02 8.78 -3.47
C ARG A 10 -0.92 7.59 -3.18
N ALA A 11 -1.71 7.67 -2.12
CA ALA A 11 -2.73 6.69 -1.78
C ALA A 11 -3.88 7.41 -1.07
N SER A 12 -5.07 6.80 -1.14
CA SER A 12 -6.24 7.23 -0.41
C SER A 12 -7.02 6.04 0.14
N VAL A 13 -7.72 6.26 1.26
CA VAL A 13 -8.67 5.32 1.86
C VAL A 13 -9.95 6.09 2.16
N PRO A 14 -11.03 5.86 1.40
CA PRO A 14 -12.35 6.33 1.79
C PRO A 14 -12.89 5.47 2.94
N ILE A 15 -13.52 6.11 3.92
CA ILE A 15 -14.21 5.47 5.05
C ILE A 15 -15.65 6.00 5.09
N PRO A 16 -16.56 5.44 4.26
CA PRO A 16 -17.93 5.96 4.14
C PRO A 16 -18.70 6.00 5.46
N ALA A 17 -18.49 5.00 6.33
CA ALA A 17 -19.14 4.92 7.63
C ALA A 17 -18.79 6.10 8.57
N LEU A 18 -17.69 6.83 8.30
CA LEU A 18 -17.24 7.96 9.10
C LEU A 18 -17.29 9.30 8.33
N ASP A 19 -17.73 9.29 7.07
CA ASP A 19 -17.62 10.43 6.15
C ASP A 19 -16.18 10.99 6.04
N GLU A 20 -15.18 10.09 5.98
CA GLU A 20 -13.76 10.47 5.95
C GLU A 20 -13.05 9.96 4.70
N LEU A 21 -12.16 10.78 4.15
CA LEU A 21 -11.20 10.43 3.11
C LEU A 21 -9.79 10.68 3.65
N ILE A 22 -9.05 9.61 3.92
CA ILE A 22 -7.66 9.69 4.36
C ILE A 22 -6.77 9.65 3.12
N VAL A 23 -5.80 10.55 3.01
CA VAL A 23 -4.92 10.69 1.84
C VAL A 23 -3.50 10.94 2.29
N ILE A 24 -2.53 10.26 1.66
CA ILE A 24 -1.13 10.68 1.70
C ILE A 24 -1.00 11.90 0.79
N ALA A 25 -0.70 13.07 1.37
CA ALA A 25 -0.67 14.34 0.67
C ALA A 25 0.63 15.11 0.94
N GLY A 26 1.02 15.95 -0.03
CA GLY A 26 2.21 16.80 0.10
C GLY A 26 3.52 16.04 0.29
N ASN A 27 3.62 14.81 -0.20
CA ASN A 27 4.80 13.93 -0.12
C ASN A 27 5.27 13.46 1.27
N CYS A 28 4.57 13.84 2.34
CA CYS A 28 5.00 13.56 3.71
C CYS A 28 3.89 13.10 4.64
N CYS A 29 2.66 13.53 4.37
CA CYS A 29 1.74 13.84 5.43
C CYS A 29 0.44 13.09 5.22
N ILE A 30 -0.22 12.71 6.32
CA ILE A 30 -1.52 12.06 6.27
C ILE A 30 -2.58 13.13 6.50
N ARG A 31 -3.41 13.41 5.50
CA ARG A 31 -4.55 14.32 5.61
C ARG A 31 -5.84 13.51 5.71
N THR A 32 -6.72 13.89 6.61
CA THR A 32 -8.11 13.42 6.60
C THR A 32 -8.99 14.56 6.11
N LEU A 33 -9.81 14.32 5.10
CA LEU A 33 -10.81 15.24 4.56
C LEU A 33 -12.22 14.68 4.81
N PRO A 34 -13.27 15.51 4.78
CA PRO A 34 -14.63 15.00 4.64
C PRO A 34 -14.77 14.26 3.31
N LEU A 35 -15.33 13.04 3.31
CA LEU A 35 -15.46 12.22 2.11
C LEU A 35 -16.36 12.90 1.07
N HIS A 36 -17.46 13.51 1.51
CA HIS A 36 -18.40 14.23 0.64
C HIS A 36 -18.15 15.76 0.61
N GLY A 37 -16.99 16.22 1.09
CA GLY A 37 -16.61 17.63 1.00
C GLY A 37 -16.49 18.07 -0.47
N SER A 38 -17.12 19.18 -0.84
CA SER A 38 -17.11 19.70 -2.21
C SER A 38 -16.80 21.19 -2.28
N GLY A 39 -16.32 21.64 -3.44
CA GLY A 39 -15.94 23.03 -3.70
C GLY A 39 -14.44 23.30 -3.54
N SER A 40 -14.06 24.57 -3.68
CA SER A 40 -12.65 25.01 -3.70
C SER A 40 -12.04 25.23 -2.31
N ASN A 41 -12.81 25.05 -1.25
CA ASN A 41 -12.41 25.38 0.12
C ASN A 41 -12.87 24.31 1.12
N VAL A 42 -12.43 23.06 0.92
CA VAL A 42 -12.67 21.95 1.85
C VAL A 42 -11.47 21.82 2.78
N PRO A 43 -11.52 22.28 4.04
CA PRO A 43 -10.42 22.10 4.97
C PRO A 43 -10.28 20.62 5.35
N PRO A 44 -9.05 20.13 5.58
CA PRO A 44 -8.88 18.82 6.19
C PRO A 44 -9.46 18.84 7.61
N LEU A 45 -10.13 17.76 8.00
CA LEU A 45 -10.57 17.52 9.37
C LEU A 45 -9.37 17.45 10.32
N ARG A 46 -8.25 16.91 9.84
CA ARG A 46 -6.98 16.79 10.55
C ARG A 46 -5.84 16.46 9.61
N MET A 47 -4.62 16.71 10.07
CA MET A 47 -3.38 16.40 9.36
C MET A 47 -2.35 15.91 10.35
N ILE A 48 -1.72 14.76 10.07
CA ILE A 48 -0.48 14.34 10.72
C ILE A 48 0.68 14.86 9.87
N GLY A 49 1.55 15.66 10.50
CA GLY A 49 2.64 16.37 9.82
C GLY A 49 3.85 15.48 9.51
N TRP A 50 4.76 16.02 8.70
CA TRP A 50 6.05 15.39 8.43
C TRP A 50 6.90 15.28 9.70
N GLY A 51 7.53 14.14 9.92
CA GLY A 51 8.44 13.89 11.02
C GLY A 51 9.90 14.15 10.63
N GLY A 52 10.27 13.94 9.37
CA GLY A 52 11.62 14.20 8.87
C GLY A 52 12.71 13.48 9.67
N ASN A 53 13.86 14.13 9.87
CA ASN A 53 15.01 13.55 10.57
C ASN A 53 14.81 13.57 12.10
N GLY A 54 14.14 12.55 12.64
CA GLY A 54 13.96 12.35 14.07
C GLY A 54 12.79 13.11 14.70
N GLY A 55 11.86 13.65 13.90
CA GLY A 55 10.66 14.28 14.43
C GLY A 55 9.60 13.28 14.89
N VAL A 56 8.65 13.80 15.66
CA VAL A 56 7.75 13.03 16.51
C VAL A 56 6.85 12.07 15.73
N THR A 57 6.37 12.45 14.54
CA THR A 57 5.46 11.61 13.75
C THR A 57 6.14 10.46 13.03
N GLU A 58 7.47 10.46 12.96
CA GLU A 58 8.27 9.49 12.20
C GLU A 58 7.95 9.36 10.69
N LEU A 59 7.02 10.17 10.18
CA LEU A 59 6.68 10.22 8.76
C LEU A 59 7.80 10.87 7.97
N ASN A 60 8.14 10.29 6.82
CA ASN A 60 9.18 10.80 5.97
C ASN A 60 8.72 10.92 4.51
N ASN A 61 8.45 9.80 3.85
CA ASN A 61 8.03 9.73 2.45
C ASN A 61 7.05 8.58 2.21
N PRO A 62 5.85 8.61 2.84
CA PRO A 62 4.91 7.50 2.77
C PRO A 62 4.36 7.28 1.35
N SER A 63 4.00 6.04 1.02
CA SER A 63 3.64 5.65 -0.35
C SER A 63 2.39 4.77 -0.47
N SER A 64 2.09 3.94 0.52
CA SER A 64 0.90 3.08 0.60
C SER A 64 0.20 3.31 1.95
N LEU A 65 -1.11 3.13 2.02
CA LEU A 65 -1.91 3.44 3.21
C LEU A 65 -3.07 2.45 3.39
N ALA A 66 -3.41 2.14 4.64
CA ALA A 66 -4.64 1.42 4.99
C ALA A 66 -5.18 1.89 6.35
N TRP A 67 -6.50 1.77 6.55
CA TRP A 67 -7.15 1.97 7.84
C TRP A 67 -7.40 0.61 8.53
N PHE A 68 -7.15 0.57 9.83
CA PHE A 68 -7.28 -0.57 10.72
C PHE A 68 -8.44 -0.32 11.69
N PRO A 69 -9.67 -0.73 11.35
CA PRO A 69 -10.86 -0.42 12.16
C PRO A 69 -10.83 -1.04 13.56
N THR A 70 -10.16 -2.18 13.75
CA THR A 70 -10.07 -2.84 15.06
C THR A 70 -9.34 -1.97 16.10
N THR A 71 -8.30 -1.26 15.68
CA THR A 71 -7.43 -0.45 16.55
C THR A 71 -7.67 1.05 16.38
N ASP A 72 -8.53 1.42 15.43
CA ASP A 72 -8.73 2.79 14.94
C ASP A 72 -7.41 3.50 14.54
N GLU A 73 -6.56 2.78 13.81
CA GLU A 73 -5.27 3.26 13.33
C GLU A 73 -5.27 3.48 11.81
N VAL A 74 -4.48 4.44 11.34
CA VAL A 74 -4.03 4.52 9.96
C VAL A 74 -2.57 4.09 9.90
N ALA A 75 -2.25 3.17 9.01
CA ALA A 75 -0.87 2.78 8.74
C ALA A 75 -0.43 3.29 7.38
N VAL A 76 0.86 3.62 7.26
CA VAL A 76 1.52 3.90 5.99
C VAL A 76 2.78 3.08 5.84
N MET A 77 3.09 2.67 4.61
CA MET A 77 4.45 2.24 4.26
C MET A 77 5.28 3.49 4.01
N ASP A 78 6.39 3.58 4.74
CA ASP A 78 7.32 4.69 4.76
C ASP A 78 8.75 4.16 4.88
N TYR A 79 9.74 5.04 4.90
CA TYR A 79 11.13 4.71 5.15
C TYR A 79 11.84 5.80 5.93
N ASP A 80 12.86 5.42 6.68
CA ASP A 80 13.65 6.37 7.46
C ASP A 80 14.40 7.39 6.61
N PHE A 81 14.53 8.60 7.16
CA PHE A 81 15.35 9.65 6.57
C PHE A 81 16.83 9.20 6.50
N GLY A 82 17.47 9.40 5.35
CA GLY A 82 18.91 9.19 5.15
C GLY A 82 19.32 7.76 4.77
N ASN A 83 18.84 6.73 5.46
CA ASN A 83 19.21 5.33 5.18
C ASN A 83 18.15 4.54 4.41
N PHE A 84 16.97 5.12 4.18
CA PHE A 84 15.86 4.51 3.44
C PHE A 84 15.39 3.16 4.01
N ALA A 85 15.62 2.89 5.29
CA ALA A 85 15.13 1.68 5.95
C ALA A 85 13.60 1.70 6.03
N THR A 86 12.95 0.81 5.29
CA THR A 86 11.50 0.72 5.17
C THR A 86 10.82 0.25 6.46
N LYS A 87 9.65 0.81 6.72
CA LYS A 87 8.84 0.57 7.92
C LYS A 87 7.35 0.75 7.65
N LEU A 88 6.52 0.13 8.48
CA LEU A 88 5.13 0.53 8.62
C LEU A 88 4.99 1.43 9.85
N VAL A 89 4.44 2.63 9.65
CA VAL A 89 4.19 3.59 10.72
C VAL A 89 2.69 3.69 10.94
N PHE A 90 2.26 3.46 12.18
CA PHE A 90 0.85 3.48 12.57
C PHE A 90 0.59 4.72 13.42
N HIS A 91 -0.47 5.44 13.12
CA HIS A 91 -0.96 6.52 13.94
C HIS A 91 -2.43 6.28 14.26
N SER A 92 -2.91 6.82 15.38
CA SER A 92 -4.36 6.90 15.59
C SER A 92 -5.01 7.63 14.43
N ARG A 93 -6.14 7.12 13.93
CA ARG A 93 -6.95 7.77 12.90
C ARG A 93 -7.30 9.20 13.31
N LEU A 94 -7.51 9.46 14.60
CA LEU A 94 -7.84 10.77 15.17
C LEU A 94 -6.63 11.68 15.41
N GLY A 95 -5.41 11.23 15.09
CA GLY A 95 -4.19 12.01 15.25
C GLY A 95 -4.18 13.30 14.41
N GLY A 96 -3.59 14.36 14.96
CA GLY A 96 -3.44 15.65 14.30
C GLY A 96 -2.25 16.45 14.83
N GLY A 97 -1.56 17.15 13.94
CA GLY A 97 -0.31 17.85 14.23
C GLY A 97 0.91 16.93 14.26
N GLN A 98 1.79 17.16 15.21
CA GLN A 98 3.02 16.40 15.45
C GLN A 98 2.78 15.37 16.56
N VAL A 99 2.06 14.30 16.24
CA VAL A 99 1.70 13.21 17.16
C VAL A 99 2.61 12.01 16.95
N ALA A 100 2.98 11.31 18.02
CA ALA A 100 3.79 10.11 17.92
C ALA A 100 3.00 8.97 17.25
N PRO A 101 3.68 8.04 16.55
CA PRO A 101 3.08 6.78 16.14
C PRO A 101 2.51 6.02 17.33
N THR A 102 1.37 5.35 17.15
CA THR A 102 0.87 4.37 18.12
C THR A 102 1.77 3.14 18.17
N ARG A 103 2.38 2.81 17.02
CA ARG A 103 3.39 1.78 16.87
C ARG A 103 4.13 1.92 15.53
N VAL A 104 5.30 1.29 15.47
CA VAL A 104 6.09 1.15 14.25
C VAL A 104 6.46 -0.32 14.11
N LEU A 105 6.31 -0.89 12.91
CA LEU A 105 6.86 -2.20 12.55
C LEU A 105 8.05 -1.94 11.62
N LYS A 106 9.25 -2.29 12.08
CA LYS A 106 10.49 -2.06 11.35
C LYS A 106 11.53 -3.09 11.75
N SER A 107 11.92 -3.94 10.81
CA SER A 107 12.89 -5.01 11.03
C SER A 107 13.60 -5.41 9.74
N VAL A 108 14.47 -6.42 9.83
CA VAL A 108 14.94 -7.15 8.63
C VAL A 108 13.78 -7.72 7.81
N HIS A 109 12.59 -7.84 8.41
CA HIS A 109 11.39 -8.27 7.72
C HIS A 109 10.60 -7.20 7.00
N THR A 110 10.94 -5.93 7.18
CA THR A 110 10.32 -4.82 6.44
C THR A 110 11.22 -4.26 5.35
N GLU A 111 12.48 -4.68 5.27
CA GLU A 111 13.45 -4.24 4.25
C GLU A 111 12.91 -4.37 2.83
N ASN A 112 13.21 -3.37 1.99
CA ASN A 112 12.79 -3.29 0.59
C ASN A 112 11.27 -3.41 0.39
N ALA A 113 10.45 -2.99 1.35
CA ALA A 113 9.02 -2.90 1.15
C ALA A 113 8.65 -1.95 0.01
N ALA A 114 7.78 -2.40 -0.90
CA ALA A 114 7.25 -1.65 -2.04
C ALA A 114 5.80 -1.18 -1.83
N GLY A 115 5.08 -1.78 -0.87
CA GLY A 115 3.71 -1.41 -0.52
C GLY A 115 3.10 -2.45 0.42
N PHE A 116 1.88 -2.20 0.90
CA PHE A 116 1.16 -3.18 1.70
C PHE A 116 -0.35 -3.15 1.46
N ALA A 117 -1.00 -4.25 1.82
CA ALA A 117 -2.46 -4.35 1.89
C ALA A 117 -2.87 -4.89 3.26
N TYR A 118 -4.08 -4.56 3.70
CA TYR A 118 -4.65 -5.04 4.97
C TYR A 118 -5.93 -5.83 4.72
N SER A 119 -6.01 -7.03 5.28
CA SER A 119 -7.25 -7.80 5.35
C SER A 119 -7.87 -7.63 6.73
N GLN A 120 -8.99 -6.92 6.81
CA GLN A 120 -9.76 -6.81 8.05
C GLN A 120 -10.33 -8.17 8.48
N ALA A 121 -10.88 -8.94 7.54
CA ALA A 121 -11.49 -10.24 7.83
C ALA A 121 -10.47 -11.23 8.42
N GLN A 122 -9.24 -11.25 7.90
CA GLN A 122 -8.19 -12.14 8.41
C GLN A 122 -7.32 -11.50 9.50
N LYS A 123 -7.47 -10.19 9.76
CA LYS A 123 -6.61 -9.40 10.66
C LYS A 123 -5.13 -9.57 10.30
N ARG A 124 -4.82 -9.41 9.01
CA ARG A 124 -3.48 -9.63 8.44
C ARG A 124 -3.00 -8.44 7.62
N ILE A 125 -1.70 -8.19 7.73
CA ILE A 125 -0.97 -7.22 6.92
C ILE A 125 -0.16 -8.00 5.89
N TYR A 126 -0.36 -7.70 4.61
CA TYR A 126 0.39 -8.28 3.50
C TYR A 126 1.41 -7.24 3.02
N LEU A 127 2.66 -7.39 3.45
CA LEU A 127 3.75 -6.49 3.08
C LEU A 127 4.47 -7.03 1.86
N LEU A 128 4.46 -6.28 0.77
CA LEU A 128 5.18 -6.62 -0.46
C LEU A 128 6.64 -6.16 -0.32
N THR A 129 7.57 -7.10 -0.33
CA THR A 129 9.02 -6.86 -0.22
C THR A 129 9.78 -7.51 -1.37
N PHE A 130 11.08 -7.28 -1.45
CA PHE A 130 11.95 -8.01 -2.37
C PHE A 130 13.39 -8.14 -1.85
N THR A 131 14.13 -9.10 -2.41
CA THR A 131 15.59 -9.16 -2.32
C THR A 131 16.21 -8.87 -3.68
N THR A 132 17.43 -8.33 -3.70
CA THR A 132 18.16 -8.02 -4.95
C THR A 132 19.27 -9.05 -5.16
N ASN A 133 19.28 -9.68 -6.32
CA ASN A 133 20.31 -10.60 -6.77
C ASN A 133 21.54 -9.85 -7.30
N GLY A 134 22.67 -10.55 -7.46
CA GLY A 134 23.93 -9.93 -7.90
C GLY A 134 23.89 -9.32 -9.31
N ASP A 135 22.97 -9.76 -10.16
CA ASP A 135 22.73 -9.21 -11.51
C ASP A 135 21.71 -8.05 -11.53
N GLY A 136 21.23 -7.65 -10.36
CA GLY A 136 20.22 -6.60 -10.19
C GLY A 136 18.77 -7.06 -10.40
N SER A 137 18.54 -8.32 -10.82
CA SER A 137 17.20 -8.91 -10.75
C SER A 137 16.74 -9.00 -9.30
N ARG A 138 15.43 -9.09 -9.08
CA ARG A 138 14.84 -9.08 -7.74
C ARG A 138 13.88 -10.23 -7.56
N GLU A 139 13.93 -10.85 -6.38
CA GLU A 139 12.97 -11.86 -5.96
C GLU A 139 11.89 -11.16 -5.12
N GLY A 140 10.68 -11.07 -5.66
CA GLY A 140 9.54 -10.52 -4.92
C GLY A 140 9.02 -11.50 -3.87
N GLN A 141 8.59 -10.95 -2.73
CA GLN A 141 8.11 -11.70 -1.58
C GLN A 141 6.90 -10.99 -1.00
N ILE A 142 5.95 -11.74 -0.47
CA ILE A 142 4.87 -11.17 0.36
C ILE A 142 5.05 -11.72 1.77
N ARG A 143 5.32 -10.83 2.72
CA ARG A 143 5.49 -11.17 4.14
C ARG A 143 4.19 -10.84 4.85
N VAL A 144 3.58 -11.84 5.47
CA VAL A 144 2.28 -11.70 6.09
C VAL A 144 2.42 -11.59 7.60
N PHE A 145 1.97 -10.48 8.18
CA PHE A 145 2.03 -10.20 9.60
C PHE A 145 0.63 -10.22 10.23
N ALA A 146 0.57 -10.42 11.55
CA ALA A 146 -0.65 -10.17 12.30
C ALA A 146 -1.00 -8.68 12.29
N GLU A 147 -2.28 -8.32 12.40
CA GLU A 147 -2.69 -6.90 12.49
C GLU A 147 -2.00 -6.17 13.63
N SER A 148 -1.67 -6.87 14.72
CA SER A 148 -1.04 -6.33 15.93
C SER A 148 0.49 -6.22 15.85
N ALA A 149 1.11 -6.60 14.72
CA ALA A 149 2.55 -6.64 14.59
C ALA A 149 3.21 -5.28 14.88
N THR A 150 4.29 -5.28 15.64
CA THR A 150 5.01 -4.08 16.06
C THR A 150 6.50 -4.37 16.24
N GLY A 151 7.31 -3.32 16.40
CA GLY A 151 8.74 -3.40 16.65
C GLY A 151 9.43 -4.27 15.62
N GLN A 152 9.94 -5.40 16.09
CA GLN A 152 10.74 -6.36 15.33
C GLN A 152 10.01 -7.67 15.02
N ASP A 153 8.68 -7.71 15.15
CA ASP A 153 7.90 -8.94 14.97
C ASP A 153 8.19 -9.61 13.62
N ALA A 154 8.25 -10.95 13.65
CA ALA A 154 8.44 -11.77 12.46
C ALA A 154 7.11 -11.97 11.70
N PRO A 155 7.14 -12.21 10.38
CA PRO A 155 5.95 -12.58 9.64
C PRO A 155 5.42 -13.93 10.11
N LEU A 156 4.10 -14.08 10.10
CA LEU A 156 3.39 -15.34 10.35
C LEU A 156 3.76 -16.40 9.31
N TYR A 157 3.89 -15.98 8.05
CA TYR A 157 4.32 -16.78 6.92
C TYR A 157 4.71 -15.86 5.74
N THR A 158 5.32 -16.45 4.72
CA THR A 158 5.71 -15.77 3.49
C THR A 158 5.02 -16.40 2.27
N ILE A 159 4.87 -15.62 1.20
CA ILE A 159 4.59 -16.10 -0.17
C ILE A 159 5.82 -15.71 -1.00
N GLU A 160 6.64 -16.69 -1.35
CA GLU A 160 7.92 -16.46 -2.02
C GLU A 160 8.43 -17.72 -2.74
N GLY A 161 9.36 -17.53 -3.66
CA GLY A 161 9.97 -18.61 -4.44
C GLY A 161 9.55 -18.59 -5.91
N ALA A 162 10.21 -19.42 -6.72
CA ALA A 162 10.12 -19.36 -8.18
C ALA A 162 8.69 -19.57 -8.74
N ALA A 163 7.86 -20.38 -8.09
CA ALA A 163 6.50 -20.66 -8.57
C ALA A 163 5.56 -19.47 -8.39
N THR A 164 5.89 -18.53 -7.48
CA THR A 164 5.11 -17.32 -7.26
C THR A 164 5.15 -16.35 -8.43
N GLN A 165 6.19 -16.45 -9.28
CA GLN A 165 6.45 -15.53 -10.39
C GLN A 165 6.61 -14.05 -9.97
N LEU A 166 6.79 -13.78 -8.67
CA LEU A 166 6.96 -12.44 -8.13
C LEU A 166 8.31 -11.81 -8.50
N GLY A 167 9.28 -12.61 -8.96
CA GLY A 167 10.59 -12.13 -9.39
C GLY A 167 10.52 -11.25 -10.64
N PHE A 168 11.40 -10.24 -10.73
CA PHE A 168 11.40 -9.24 -11.80
C PHE A 168 12.80 -8.73 -12.14
N ASN A 169 12.96 -8.20 -13.35
CA ASN A 169 14.26 -7.74 -13.85
C ASN A 169 14.70 -6.40 -13.22
N ALA A 170 15.97 -6.04 -13.40
CA ALA A 170 16.57 -4.84 -12.80
C ALA A 170 15.91 -3.51 -13.22
N SER A 171 15.32 -3.46 -14.43
CA SER A 171 14.58 -2.31 -14.95
C SER A 171 13.11 -2.29 -14.54
N SER A 172 12.63 -3.29 -13.81
CA SER A 172 11.24 -3.36 -13.36
C SER A 172 11.11 -3.01 -11.88
N TYR A 173 9.89 -2.74 -11.44
CA TYR A 173 9.58 -2.53 -10.03
C TYR A 173 8.15 -2.98 -9.71
N GLN A 174 7.94 -3.37 -8.47
CA GLN A 174 6.62 -3.65 -7.93
C GLN A 174 5.86 -2.33 -7.79
N SER A 175 4.70 -2.22 -8.43
CA SER A 175 3.89 -1.00 -8.42
C SER A 175 2.88 -0.94 -7.27
N GLY A 176 2.60 -2.08 -6.64
CA GLY A 176 1.76 -2.15 -5.45
C GLY A 176 1.15 -3.52 -5.20
N ILE A 177 0.39 -3.61 -4.12
CA ILE A 177 -0.35 -4.79 -3.69
C ILE A 177 -1.73 -4.37 -3.21
N ALA A 178 -2.76 -5.17 -3.48
CA ALA A 178 -4.12 -4.94 -3.01
C ALA A 178 -4.87 -6.25 -2.81
N ILE A 179 -6.00 -6.17 -2.12
CA ILE A 179 -6.89 -7.30 -1.85
C ILE A 179 -8.21 -7.05 -2.56
N ASP A 180 -8.69 -8.07 -3.26
CA ASP A 180 -10.07 -8.20 -3.68
C ASP A 180 -10.78 -9.07 -2.65
N THR A 181 -11.61 -8.46 -1.81
CA THR A 181 -12.32 -9.17 -0.74
C THR A 181 -13.46 -10.03 -1.27
N ASP A 182 -14.04 -9.66 -2.42
CA ASP A 182 -15.19 -10.35 -2.98
C ASP A 182 -14.77 -11.68 -3.61
N LEU A 183 -13.61 -11.67 -4.28
CA LEU A 183 -13.03 -12.87 -4.89
C LEU A 183 -12.02 -13.60 -4.00
N ASN A 184 -11.74 -13.08 -2.79
CA ASN A 184 -10.66 -13.56 -1.91
C ASN A 184 -9.31 -13.66 -2.64
N ARG A 185 -8.91 -12.59 -3.31
CA ARG A 185 -7.65 -12.54 -4.08
C ARG A 185 -6.69 -11.51 -3.53
N LEU A 186 -5.40 -11.83 -3.62
CA LEU A 186 -4.30 -10.93 -3.38
C LEU A 186 -3.64 -10.60 -4.72
N MET A 187 -3.57 -9.32 -5.07
CA MET A 187 -3.10 -8.85 -6.38
C MET A 187 -1.83 -8.04 -6.22
N VAL A 188 -0.82 -8.34 -7.04
CA VAL A 188 0.45 -7.61 -7.10
C VAL A 188 0.66 -7.07 -8.50
N GLY A 189 0.99 -5.78 -8.59
CA GLY A 189 1.42 -5.15 -9.83
C GLY A 189 2.94 -5.14 -9.96
N VAL A 190 3.44 -5.48 -11.14
CA VAL A 190 4.84 -5.31 -11.54
C VAL A 190 4.86 -4.50 -12.83
N THR A 191 5.67 -3.44 -12.85
CA THR A 191 5.81 -2.56 -14.01
C THR A 191 7.22 -2.64 -14.57
N GLY A 192 7.30 -2.77 -15.90
CA GLY A 192 8.53 -2.51 -16.66
C GLY A 192 8.75 -1.02 -16.86
N ASN A 193 9.85 -0.47 -16.36
CA ASN A 193 10.19 0.94 -16.54
C ASN A 193 10.50 1.24 -18.01
N GLY A 194 9.50 1.72 -18.76
CA GLY A 194 9.63 2.00 -20.19
C GLY A 194 9.55 0.76 -21.10
N ASN A 195 9.29 -0.43 -20.53
CA ASN A 195 9.08 -1.66 -21.29
C ASN A 195 7.74 -2.31 -20.90
N PRO A 196 6.65 -1.99 -21.60
CA PRO A 196 5.34 -2.57 -21.33
C PRO A 196 5.26 -4.10 -21.44
N ALA A 197 6.23 -4.74 -22.10
CA ALA A 197 6.27 -6.21 -22.19
C ALA A 197 6.54 -6.88 -20.82
N ASP A 198 7.17 -6.16 -19.89
CA ASP A 198 7.48 -6.66 -18.55
C ASP A 198 6.35 -6.41 -17.53
N ASN A 199 5.29 -5.70 -17.94
CA ASN A 199 4.14 -5.43 -17.09
C ASN A 199 3.42 -6.74 -16.75
N ARG A 200 3.15 -6.93 -15.45
CA ARG A 200 2.41 -8.10 -14.95
C ARG A 200 1.46 -7.72 -13.82
N ALA A 201 0.28 -8.30 -13.84
CA ALA A 201 -0.59 -8.39 -12.67
C ALA A 201 -0.63 -9.85 -12.22
N ILE A 202 -0.08 -10.12 -11.03
CA ILE A 202 0.06 -11.46 -10.47
C ILE A 202 -0.95 -11.60 -9.34
N VAL A 203 -1.79 -12.63 -9.41
CA VAL A 203 -2.94 -12.79 -8.52
C VAL A 203 -2.84 -14.13 -7.82
N PHE A 204 -2.95 -14.11 -6.50
CA PHE A 204 -2.99 -15.28 -5.63
C PHE A 204 -4.35 -15.42 -4.98
N ASP A 205 -4.67 -16.63 -4.54
CA ASP A 205 -5.67 -16.82 -3.48
C ASP A 205 -5.20 -16.10 -2.20
N LEU A 206 -6.11 -15.44 -1.49
CA LEU A 206 -5.77 -14.67 -0.29
C LEU A 206 -5.23 -15.56 0.86
N ALA A 207 -5.51 -16.86 0.83
CA ALA A 207 -4.99 -17.87 1.75
C ALA A 207 -3.66 -18.50 1.29
N ALA A 208 -3.08 -18.07 0.16
CA ALA A 208 -1.80 -18.58 -0.32
C ALA A 208 -0.67 -18.42 0.70
N SER A 209 0.25 -19.38 0.72
CA SER A 209 1.47 -19.38 1.54
C SER A 209 2.56 -20.22 0.88
N GLY A 210 3.82 -19.97 1.25
CA GLY A 210 4.99 -20.63 0.68
C GLY A 210 5.21 -20.31 -0.80
N ASN A 211 5.75 -21.29 -1.53
CA ASN A 211 6.01 -21.18 -2.97
C ASN A 211 4.73 -21.43 -3.78
N ALA A 212 3.71 -20.60 -3.55
CA ALA A 212 2.39 -20.74 -4.13
C ALA A 212 2.37 -20.37 -5.62
N THR A 213 1.62 -21.13 -6.42
CA THR A 213 1.34 -20.77 -7.81
C THR A 213 0.23 -19.71 -7.86
N PRO A 214 0.39 -18.61 -8.64
CA PRO A 214 -0.68 -17.65 -8.87
C PRO A 214 -1.93 -18.30 -9.47
N VAL A 215 -3.11 -17.85 -9.05
CA VAL A 215 -4.39 -18.25 -9.67
C VAL A 215 -4.63 -17.54 -11.00
N GLN A 216 -3.97 -16.41 -11.23
CA GLN A 216 -4.02 -15.67 -12.48
C GLN A 216 -2.75 -14.84 -12.66
N VAL A 217 -2.26 -14.78 -13.90
CA VAL A 217 -1.18 -13.86 -14.30
C VAL A 217 -1.62 -13.18 -15.59
N LEU A 218 -1.77 -11.85 -15.53
CA LEU A 218 -1.93 -11.01 -16.72
C LEU A 218 -0.56 -10.45 -17.08
N GLN A 219 -0.18 -10.48 -18.34
CA GLN A 219 1.15 -10.04 -18.76
C GLN A 219 1.20 -9.56 -20.21
N GLY A 220 2.27 -8.83 -20.53
CA GLY A 220 2.60 -8.40 -21.88
C GLY A 220 2.05 -7.02 -22.24
N THR A 221 2.36 -6.58 -23.45
CA THR A 221 2.15 -5.20 -23.92
C THR A 221 0.69 -4.76 -24.01
N GLN A 222 -0.26 -5.70 -23.97
CA GLN A 222 -1.69 -5.42 -24.01
C GLN A 222 -2.29 -5.16 -22.61
N LEU A 223 -1.55 -5.45 -21.53
CA LEU A 223 -2.03 -5.20 -20.17
C LEU A 223 -2.10 -3.70 -19.85
N SER A 224 -1.08 -2.96 -20.27
CA SER A 224 -1.02 -1.50 -20.19
C SER A 224 0.02 -1.01 -21.21
N THR A 225 -0.26 0.11 -21.87
CA THR A 225 0.67 0.74 -22.83
C THR A 225 1.79 1.54 -22.15
N GLY A 226 1.74 1.66 -20.82
CA GLY A 226 2.71 2.43 -20.04
C GLY A 226 2.90 1.85 -18.65
N TYR A 227 2.70 2.70 -17.63
CA TYR A 227 2.83 2.30 -16.24
C TYR A 227 1.64 1.46 -15.77
N LEU A 228 1.88 0.38 -15.03
CA LEU A 228 0.82 -0.36 -14.32
C LEU A 228 0.76 0.14 -12.88
N GLY A 229 -0.36 0.74 -12.48
CA GLY A 229 -0.55 1.21 -11.11
C GLY A 229 -0.63 0.08 -10.07
N ALA A 230 -0.76 0.46 -8.80
CA ALA A 230 -1.17 -0.49 -7.77
C ALA A 230 -2.56 -1.06 -8.16
N PRO A 231 -2.76 -2.39 -8.08
CA PRO A 231 -4.08 -2.97 -8.33
C PRO A 231 -5.11 -2.44 -7.34
N PHE A 232 -6.38 -2.46 -7.71
CA PHE A 232 -7.51 -2.23 -6.82
C PHE A 232 -8.69 -3.09 -7.25
N ALA A 233 -9.54 -3.42 -6.30
CA ALA A 233 -10.79 -4.13 -6.58
C ALA A 233 -11.96 -3.15 -6.52
N VAL A 234 -12.95 -3.41 -7.36
CA VAL A 234 -14.26 -2.76 -7.30
C VAL A 234 -15.28 -3.88 -7.13
N PRO A 235 -16.26 -3.74 -6.21
CA PRO A 235 -17.29 -4.76 -6.08
C PRO A 235 -18.03 -5.00 -7.39
N ASN A 236 -18.34 -6.26 -7.68
CA ASN A 236 -18.93 -6.68 -8.96
C ASN A 236 -20.31 -6.05 -9.22
N ASP A 237 -21.02 -5.61 -8.19
CA ASP A 237 -22.33 -4.96 -8.28
C ASP A 237 -22.24 -3.44 -8.46
N LYS A 238 -21.03 -2.87 -8.60
CA LYS A 238 -20.80 -1.41 -8.68
C LYS A 238 -20.18 -0.95 -10.00
N LEU A 239 -19.87 -1.87 -10.92
CA LEU A 239 -19.40 -1.52 -12.26
C LEU A 239 -20.59 -1.52 -13.22
N PHE A 240 -21.13 -0.33 -13.48
CA PHE A 240 -22.00 -0.12 -14.63
C PHE A 240 -21.20 -0.41 -15.91
N ALA A 241 -21.82 -1.08 -16.88
CA ALA A 241 -21.14 -1.46 -18.13
C ALA A 241 -20.53 -0.25 -18.86
N ASP A 242 -21.09 0.94 -18.66
CA ASP A 242 -20.65 2.21 -19.26
C ASP A 242 -20.82 3.45 -18.35
N GLY A 243 -21.19 3.28 -17.07
CA GLY A 243 -21.26 4.37 -16.10
C GLY A 243 -22.59 5.13 -16.00
N PHE A 244 -23.68 4.68 -16.65
CA PHE A 244 -24.93 5.46 -16.72
C PHE A 244 -26.25 4.71 -16.47
N ASP A 245 -26.23 3.42 -16.12
CA ASP A 245 -27.49 2.69 -15.89
C ASP A 245 -27.94 2.80 -14.43
N ASP A 246 -29.13 3.40 -14.20
CA ASP A 246 -29.85 3.42 -12.91
C ASP A 246 -30.51 2.07 -12.56
#